data_AF-A0ABC8B3Y8-F1
#
_entry.id   AF-A0ABC8B3Y8-F1
#
_cell.length_a   1.000
_cell.length_b   1.000
_cell.length_c   1.000
_cell.angle_alpha   90.00
_cell.angle_beta   90.00
_cell.angle_gamma   90.00
#
_symmetry.space_group_name_H-M   'P 1'
#
loop_
_entity.id
_entity.type
_entity.pdbx_description
1 polymer ?
#
loop_
_entity_poly.entity_id
_entity_poly.type
_entity_poly.pdbx_seq_one_letter_code
_entity_poly.pdbx_strand_id
1 'polypeptide(L)' 'MDARVFETWPDGALRPGLDIPTAVDLCAALCNIDTYTTLTTERGWSPDRVQHWWTDAVVRELLA' A
#
# COMPACT_ATOMS: atom_id res chain seq x y z
N MET A 1 6.21 5.40 2.94
CA MET A 1 5.38 6.55 2.54
C MET A 1 5.32 7.51 3.71
N ASP A 2 5.30 8.83 3.48
CA ASP A 2 5.28 9.81 4.57
C ASP A 2 3.83 10.04 5.06
N ALA A 3 3.63 10.13 6.39
CA ALA A 3 2.32 10.37 7.00
C ALA A 3 1.66 11.65 6.49
N ARG A 4 2.46 12.68 6.17
CA ARG A 4 1.99 13.97 5.65
C ARG A 4 1.21 13.84 4.35
N VAL A 5 1.40 12.77 3.58
CA VAL A 5 0.62 12.52 2.37
C VAL A 5 -0.86 12.32 2.73
N PHE A 6 -1.15 11.56 3.78
CA PHE A 6 -2.51 11.28 4.20
C PHE A 6 -3.21 12.49 4.83
N GLU A 7 -2.47 13.39 5.47
CA GLU A 7 -3.01 14.63 6.03
C GLU A 7 -3.59 15.56 4.95
N THR A 8 -3.21 15.36 3.68
CA THR A 8 -3.74 16.14 2.54
C THR A 8 -5.00 15.53 1.92
N TRP A 9 -5.42 14.35 2.36
CA TRP A 9 -6.57 13.66 1.78
C TRP A 9 -7.89 14.21 2.35
N PRO A 10 -9.00 14.13 1.59
CA PRO A 10 -10.31 14.51 2.12
C PRO A 10 -10.70 13.69 3.35
N ASP A 11 -11.45 14.33 4.27
CA ASP A 11 -12.05 13.63 5.40
C ASP A 11 -12.91 12.46 4.90
N GLY A 12 -12.77 11.29 5.54
CA GLY A 12 -13.48 10.07 5.16
C GLY A 12 -12.92 9.36 3.92
N ALA A 13 -11.80 9.81 3.35
CA ALA A 13 -11.12 9.08 2.29
C ALA A 13 -10.57 7.73 2.78
N LEU A 14 -10.08 7.69 4.03
CA LEU A 14 -9.65 6.45 4.67
C LEU A 14 -10.88 5.65 5.14
N ARG A 15 -10.76 4.32 5.02
CA ARG A 15 -11.76 3.37 5.51
C ARG A 15 -12.09 3.65 6.99
N PRO A 16 -13.37 3.53 7.41
CA PRO A 16 -13.74 3.75 8.80
C PRO A 16 -12.91 2.91 9.79
N GLY A 17 -12.40 3.56 10.83
CA GLY A 17 -11.57 2.92 11.86
C GLY A 17 -10.08 2.80 11.51
N LEU A 18 -9.64 3.29 10.34
CA LEU A 18 -8.24 3.35 9.97
C LEU A 18 -7.66 4.72 10.28
N ASP A 19 -6.62 4.77 11.12
CA ASP A 19 -5.87 5.99 11.40
C ASP A 19 -4.66 6.15 10.45
N ILE A 20 -4.14 7.38 10.37
CA ILE A 20 -3.01 7.71 9.50
C ILE A 20 -1.76 6.86 9.81
N PRO A 21 -1.34 6.66 11.08
CA PRO A 21 -0.21 5.79 11.39
C PRO A 21 -0.39 4.37 10.84
N THR A 22 -1.57 3.76 11.04
CA THR A 22 -1.86 2.41 10.53
C THR A 22 -1.86 2.38 9.00
N ALA A 23 -2.36 3.45 8.34
CA ALA A 23 -2.30 3.56 6.88
C ALA A 23 -0.85 3.62 6.35
N VAL A 24 0.05 4.31 7.06
CA VAL A 24 1.49 4.32 6.75
C VAL A 24 2.09 2.93 6.92
N ASP A 25 1.79 2.27 8.04
CA ASP A 25 2.32 0.94 8.36
C ASP A 25 1.84 -0.11 7.34
N LEU A 26 0.59 -0.04 6.89
CA LEU A 26 0.06 -0.90 5.82
C LEU A 26 0.84 -0.74 4.52
N CYS A 27 1.07 0.50 4.09
CA CYS A 27 1.88 0.77 2.90
C CYS A 27 3.32 0.30 3.07
N ALA A 28 3.92 0.50 4.24
CA ALA A 28 5.29 0.05 4.51
C ALA A 28 5.39 -1.48 4.54
N ALA A 29 4.40 -2.16 5.12
CA ALA A 29 4.36 -3.61 5.20
C ALA A 29 4.11 -4.25 3.82
N LEU A 30 3.24 -3.68 3.00
CA LEU A 30 2.88 -4.25 1.70
C LEU A 30 3.91 -3.93 0.61
N CYS A 31 4.39 -2.68 0.56
CA CYS A 31 5.30 -2.18 -0.48
C CYS A 31 6.78 -2.23 -0.03
N ASN A 32 7.19 -3.34 0.60
CA ASN A 32 8.58 -3.53 1.05
C ASN A 32 9.45 -4.27 0.01
N ILE A 33 10.76 -4.11 0.14
CA ILE A 33 11.74 -4.67 -0.82
C ILE A 33 11.81 -6.20 -0.79
N ASP A 34 11.58 -6.83 0.35
CA ASP A 34 11.62 -8.29 0.48
C ASP A 34 10.44 -8.91 -0.27
N THR A 35 9.24 -8.33 -0.14
CA THR A 35 8.03 -8.72 -0.86
C THR A 35 8.22 -8.55 -2.35
N TYR A 36 8.76 -7.40 -2.80
CA TYR A 36 9.08 -7.18 -4.20
C TYR A 36 10.05 -8.23 -4.73
N THR A 37 11.11 -8.53 -3.97
CA THR A 37 12.14 -9.49 -4.36
C THR A 37 11.54 -10.89 -4.45
N THR A 38 10.80 -11.36 -3.45
CA THR A 38 10.12 -12.66 -3.51
C THR A 38 9.17 -12.75 -4.70
N LEU A 39 8.36 -11.72 -4.96
CA LEU A 39 7.41 -11.74 -6.08
C LEU A 39 8.12 -11.77 -7.44
N THR A 40 9.19 -10.99 -7.61
CA THR A 40 9.89 -10.88 -8.90
C THR A 40 10.89 -12.01 -9.13
N THR A 41 11.75 -12.31 -8.17
CA THR A 41 12.84 -13.30 -8.33
C THR A 41 12.36 -14.72 -8.10
N GLU A 42 11.52 -14.99 -7.10
CA GLU A 42 11.10 -16.36 -6.80
C GLU A 42 9.78 -16.74 -7.48
N ARG A 43 8.85 -15.78 -7.62
CA ARG A 43 7.51 -16.04 -8.20
C ARG A 43 7.40 -15.59 -9.65
N GLY A 44 8.44 -14.98 -10.22
CA GLY A 44 8.54 -14.63 -11.63
C GLY A 44 7.54 -13.56 -12.09
N TRP A 45 7.01 -12.75 -11.16
CA TRP A 45 6.14 -11.64 -11.54
C TRP A 45 6.96 -10.54 -12.22
N SER A 46 6.37 -9.89 -13.23
CA SER A 46 6.95 -8.67 -13.78
C SER A 46 6.80 -7.51 -12.77
N PRO A 47 7.69 -6.51 -12.81
CA PRO A 47 7.55 -5.29 -12.02
C PRO A 47 6.18 -4.61 -12.20
N ASP A 48 5.68 -4.55 -13.44
CA ASP A 48 4.37 -3.96 -13.74
C ASP A 48 3.23 -4.69 -13.04
N ARG A 49 3.30 -6.02 -12.99
CA ARG A 49 2.31 -6.85 -12.28
C ARG A 49 2.36 -6.59 -10.78
N VAL A 50 3.56 -6.46 -10.19
CA VAL A 50 3.71 -6.14 -8.76
C VAL A 50 3.11 -4.76 -8.46
N GLN A 51 3.42 -3.75 -9.29
CA GLN A 51 2.87 -2.40 -9.12
C GLN A 51 1.33 -2.40 -9.19
N HIS A 52 0.75 -3.10 -10.16
CA HIS A 52 -0.70 -3.17 -10.31
C HIS A 52 -1.35 -3.85 -9.09
N TRP A 53 -0.79 -5.00 -8.70
CA TRP A 53 -1.27 -5.75 -7.54
C TRP A 53 -1.17 -4.96 -6.23
N TRP A 54 -0.05 -4.27 -5.99
CA TRP A 54 0.09 -3.41 -4.82
C TRP A 54 -0.92 -2.27 -4.84
N THR A 55 -1.14 -1.65 -6.00
CA THR A 55 -2.12 -0.56 -6.12
C THR A 55 -3.51 -1.05 -5.72
N ASP A 56 -3.95 -2.18 -6.28
CA ASP A 56 -5.26 -2.76 -5.97
C ASP A 56 -5.40 -3.14 -4.49
N ALA A 57 -4.35 -3.75 -3.92
CA ALA A 57 -4.36 -4.16 -2.52
C ALA A 57 -4.34 -2.96 -1.56
N VAL A 58 -3.52 -1.94 -1.83
CA VAL A 58 -3.47 -0.70 -1.05
C VAL A 58 -4.81 0.04 -1.11
N VAL A 59 -5.40 0.18 -2.31
CA VAL A 59 -6.72 0.82 -2.48
C VAL A 59 -7.78 0.09 -1.64
N ARG A 60 -7.81 -1.25 -1.69
CA ARG A 60 -8.77 -2.05 -0.93
C ARG A 60 -8.62 -1.88 0.59
N GLU A 61 -7.38 -1.80 1.08
CA GLU A 61 -7.15 -1.70 2.53
C GLU A 61 -7.29 -0.28 3.07
N LEU A 62 -7.00 0.73 2.24
CA LEU A 62 -6.98 2.12 2.69
C LEU A 62 -8.31 2.84 2.47
N LEU A 63 -9.01 2.62 1.36
CA LEU A 63 -10.13 3.47 0.96
C LEU A 63 -11.48 2.94 1.43
N ALA A 64 -12.41 3.87 1.69
CA ALA A 64 -13.80 3.61 2.07
C ALA A 64 -14.70 3.27 0.88
#